data_AF-A0A3D5RZ02-F1
#
_entry.id   AF-A0A3D5RZ02-F1
#
_cell.length_a   1.000
_cell.length_b   1.000
_cell.length_c   1.000
_cell.angle_alpha   90.00
_cell.angle_beta   90.00
_cell.angle_gamma   90.00
#
_symmetry.space_group_name_H-M   'P 1'
#
loop_
_entity.id
_entity.type
_entity.pdbx_description
1 polymer ?
#
loop_
_entity_poly.entity_id
_entity_poly.type
_entity_poly.pdbx_seq_one_letter_code
_entity_poly.pdbx_strand_id
1 'polypeptide(L)'
;MKSLLIKAKLLVGIFAISYQLTAQTIIYVDVDATGSDNGTSWSHAYNDLQDALTYASSNSPAQIWVAEGTYTPGSSSSDSYTMLPDVEIYGGVVG
;
A
#
# COMPACT_ATOMS: atom_id res chain seq x y z
N MET A 1 -43.18 45.69 -18.34
CA MET A 1 -43.03 44.40 -17.65
C MET A 1 -41.62 44.28 -17.11
N LYS A 2 -41.50 44.38 -15.78
CA LYS A 2 -40.56 43.67 -14.89
C LYS A 2 -39.05 43.70 -15.26
N SER A 3 -38.41 44.63 -14.57
CA SER A 3 -37.00 44.73 -14.19
C SER A 3 -36.23 43.42 -13.91
N LEU A 4 -34.91 43.54 -14.07
CA LEU A 4 -33.86 43.03 -13.16
C LEU A 4 -33.35 41.59 -13.31
N LEU A 5 -32.07 41.43 -12.97
CA LEU A 5 -31.24 40.22 -12.76
C LEU A 5 -30.35 39.90 -13.98
N ILE A 6 -29.14 40.46 -14.09
CA ILE A 6 -27.97 40.04 -13.30
C ILE A 6 -28.04 38.54 -12.99
N LYS A 7 -27.57 37.69 -13.90
CA LYS A 7 -26.89 36.44 -13.53
C LYS A 7 -25.76 36.22 -14.51
N ALA A 8 -24.57 36.63 -14.09
CA ALA A 8 -23.34 36.01 -14.53
C ALA A 8 -23.54 34.49 -14.50
N LYS A 9 -23.80 33.86 -15.65
CA LYS A 9 -23.51 32.43 -15.79
C LYS A 9 -22.02 32.35 -16.04
N LEU A 10 -21.31 32.45 -14.92
CA LEU A 10 -19.98 31.93 -14.67
C LEU A 10 -19.60 30.94 -15.77
N LEU A 11 -18.70 31.35 -16.67
CA LEU A 11 -17.83 30.42 -17.37
C LEU A 11 -16.98 29.76 -16.28
N VAL A 12 -17.57 28.82 -15.55
CA VAL A 12 -16.79 27.82 -14.83
C VAL A 12 -16.17 27.01 -15.93
N GLY A 13 -14.93 27.38 -16.30
CA GLY A 13 -14.09 26.49 -17.08
C GLY A 13 -14.22 25.12 -16.45
N ILE A 14 -14.63 24.14 -17.25
CA ILE A 14 -14.62 22.74 -16.86
C ILE A 14 -13.15 22.45 -16.57
N PHE A 15 -12.74 22.65 -15.32
CA PHE A 15 -11.50 22.10 -14.81
C PHE A 15 -11.77 20.61 -14.80
N ALA A 16 -11.32 19.92 -15.86
CA ALA A 16 -11.35 18.48 -15.89
C ALA A 16 -10.49 18.01 -14.71
N ILE A 17 -11.15 17.69 -13.59
CA ILE A 17 -10.49 17.09 -12.44
C ILE A 17 -10.17 15.67 -12.89
N SER A 18 -8.94 15.46 -13.36
CA SER A 18 -8.40 14.14 -13.61
C SER A 18 -8.28 13.44 -12.25
N TYR A 19 -9.16 12.49 -11.95
CA TYR A 19 -8.99 11.63 -10.79
C TYR A 19 -7.91 10.60 -11.12
N GLN A 20 -6.74 10.76 -10.50
CA GLN A 20 -5.68 9.74 -10.55
C GLN A 20 -6.12 8.57 -9.67
N LEU A 21 -6.56 7.48 -10.27
CA LEU A 21 -6.78 6.21 -9.56
C LEU A 21 -5.40 5.56 -9.38
N THR A 22 -4.78 5.77 -8.23
CA THR A 22 -3.57 5.03 -7.85
C THR A 22 -4.00 3.67 -7.32
N ALA A 23 -3.62 2.58 -8.00
CA ALA A 23 -3.75 1.25 -7.43
C ALA A 23 -2.84 1.15 -6.19
N GLN A 24 -3.35 0.53 -5.12
CA GLN A 24 -2.59 0.30 -3.90
C GLN A 24 -1.45 -0.69 -4.18
N THR A 25 -0.23 -0.40 -3.71
CA THR A 25 0.94 -1.26 -3.90
C THR A 25 0.73 -2.58 -3.16
N ILE A 26 0.85 -3.73 -3.84
CA ILE A 26 0.82 -5.05 -3.17
C ILE A 26 2.25 -5.55 -3.02
N ILE A 27 2.61 -5.96 -1.81
CA ILE A 27 3.92 -6.48 -1.43
C ILE A 27 3.71 -7.89 -0.86
N TYR A 28 4.42 -8.87 -1.40
CA TYR A 28 4.33 -10.26 -0.96
C TYR A 28 5.46 -10.60 0.02
N VAL A 29 5.14 -11.35 1.07
CA VAL A 29 6.08 -11.85 2.07
C VAL A 29 5.88 -13.35 2.25
N ASP A 30 6.93 -14.12 2.03
CA ASP A 30 6.93 -15.57 2.19
C ASP A 30 8.34 -16.04 2.57
N VAL A 31 8.46 -16.61 3.78
CA VAL A 31 9.73 -17.12 4.30
C VAL A 31 10.32 -18.25 3.44
N ASP A 32 9.49 -18.97 2.69
CA ASP A 32 9.90 -20.09 1.85
C ASP A 32 10.11 -19.70 0.37
N ALA A 33 9.92 -18.42 0.01
CA ALA A 33 10.18 -17.94 -1.35
C ALA A 33 11.66 -18.10 -1.74
N THR A 34 11.91 -18.51 -2.98
CA THR A 34 13.27 -18.83 -3.48
C THR A 34 13.74 -17.91 -4.60
N GLY A 35 12.92 -16.93 -4.98
CA GLY A 35 13.20 -16.02 -6.08
C GLY A 35 14.13 -14.88 -5.69
N SER A 36 13.76 -13.68 -6.11
CA SER A 36 14.65 -12.50 -6.09
C SER A 36 14.44 -11.59 -4.88
N ASP A 37 13.63 -12.01 -3.90
CA ASP A 37 13.46 -11.31 -2.63
C ASP A 37 13.12 -9.81 -2.80
N ASN A 38 12.08 -9.53 -3.60
CA ASN A 38 11.71 -8.16 -3.98
C ASN A 38 10.21 -7.84 -3.81
N GLY A 39 9.44 -8.77 -3.24
CA GLY A 39 8.04 -8.56 -2.88
C GLY A 39 7.07 -8.43 -4.05
N THR A 40 7.48 -8.71 -5.30
CA THR A 40 6.63 -8.44 -6.49
C THR A 40 5.62 -9.55 -6.82
N SER A 41 5.81 -10.75 -6.28
CA SER A 41 4.92 -11.92 -6.43
C SER A 41 5.28 -12.95 -5.37
N TRP A 42 4.47 -13.99 -5.17
CA TRP A 42 4.82 -15.10 -4.27
C TRP A 42 6.19 -15.73 -4.55
N SER A 43 6.50 -16.01 -5.82
CA SER A 43 7.81 -16.58 -6.19
C SER A 43 8.99 -15.66 -5.89
N HIS A 44 8.77 -14.34 -5.83
CA HIS A 44 9.80 -13.33 -5.60
C HIS A 44 9.51 -12.54 -4.30
N ALA A 45 8.76 -13.12 -3.38
CA ALA A 45 8.32 -12.46 -2.15
C ALA A 45 9.52 -12.12 -1.27
N TYR A 46 9.34 -11.14 -0.39
CA TYR A 46 10.33 -10.92 0.66
C TYR A 46 10.35 -12.11 1.62
N ASN A 47 11.53 -12.62 1.96
CA ASN A 47 11.65 -13.65 2.99
C ASN A 47 11.51 -13.09 4.41
N ASP A 48 11.61 -11.77 4.57
CA ASP A 48 11.55 -11.08 5.85
C ASP A 48 10.47 -9.98 5.85
N LEU A 49 9.65 -9.95 6.91
CA LEU A 49 8.55 -8.97 7.05
C LEU A 49 9.06 -7.55 7.34
N GLN A 50 10.21 -7.39 8.00
CA GLN A 50 10.81 -6.09 8.27
C GLN A 50 11.32 -5.44 6.99
N ASP A 51 11.82 -6.21 6.01
CA ASP A 51 12.20 -5.70 4.69
C ASP A 51 10.98 -5.19 3.90
N ALA A 52 9.88 -5.94 3.92
CA ALA A 52 8.62 -5.50 3.31
C ALA A 52 8.05 -4.23 3.96
N LEU A 53 8.10 -4.12 5.29
CA LEU A 53 7.72 -2.91 6.02
C LEU A 53 8.62 -1.72 5.66
N THR A 54 9.92 -1.96 5.55
CA THR A 54 10.89 -0.92 5.13
C THR A 54 10.57 -0.42 3.73
N TYR A 55 10.29 -1.33 2.78
CA TYR A 55 9.87 -0.94 1.44
C TYR A 55 8.53 -0.18 1.44
N ALA A 56 7.53 -0.66 2.19
CA ALA A 56 6.22 -0.03 2.30
C ALA A 56 6.30 1.40 2.86
N SER A 57 7.23 1.68 3.78
CA SER A 57 7.42 3.02 4.37
C SER A 57 7.66 4.14 3.34
N SER A 58 8.21 3.80 2.18
CA SER A 58 8.47 4.72 1.08
C SER A 58 7.47 4.59 -0.08
N ASN A 59 6.53 3.64 0.00
CA ASN A 59 5.64 3.25 -1.10
C ASN A 59 4.16 3.11 -0.66
N SER A 60 3.74 3.85 0.37
CA SER A 60 2.34 3.95 0.80
C SER A 60 1.46 4.73 -0.20
N PRO A 61 0.15 4.42 -0.33
CA PRO A 61 -0.56 3.35 0.38
C PRO A 61 -0.21 1.96 -0.15
N ALA A 62 -0.08 0.98 0.76
CA ALA A 62 0.35 -0.37 0.42
C ALA A 62 -0.42 -1.46 1.18
N GLN A 63 -0.42 -2.68 0.63
CA GLN A 63 -0.86 -3.92 1.26
C GLN A 63 0.32 -4.88 1.32
N ILE A 64 0.58 -5.43 2.50
CA ILE A 64 1.55 -6.49 2.70
C ILE A 64 0.77 -7.80 2.89
N TRP A 65 0.96 -8.72 1.96
CA TRP A 65 0.33 -10.05 1.96
C TRP A 65 1.37 -11.06 2.43
N VAL A 66 1.12 -11.66 3.59
CA VAL A 66 2.06 -12.54 4.29
C VAL A 66 1.56 -13.98 4.20
N ALA A 67 2.37 -14.85 3.62
CA ALA A 67 2.14 -16.28 3.56
C ALA A 67 2.08 -16.89 4.97
N GLU A 68 1.80 -18.18 5.04
CA GLU A 68 2.02 -18.94 6.26
C GLU A 68 3.51 -18.89 6.69
N GLY A 69 3.78 -19.24 7.94
CA GLY A 69 5.14 -19.23 8.49
C GLY A 69 5.27 -18.43 9.79
N THR A 70 6.50 -18.37 10.30
CA THR A 70 6.86 -17.64 11.52
C THR A 70 7.76 -16.46 11.15
N TYR A 71 7.26 -15.25 11.37
CA TYR A 71 7.97 -14.01 11.11
C TYR A 71 8.27 -13.32 12.44
N THR A 72 9.56 -13.19 12.78
CA THR A 72 10.01 -12.57 14.03
C THR A 72 10.69 -11.23 13.74
N PRO A 73 10.39 -10.15 14.49
CA PRO A 73 10.98 -8.81 14.25
C PRO A 73 12.48 -8.72 14.60
N GLY A 74 13.03 -9.75 15.22
CA GLY A 74 14.42 -9.84 15.64
C GLY A 74 14.64 -11.00 16.61
N SER A 75 15.80 -11.02 17.26
CA SER A 75 16.19 -12.09 18.19
C SER A 75 15.91 -11.77 19.66
N SER A 76 15.62 -10.51 20.00
CA SER A 76 15.32 -10.08 21.37
C SER A 76 13.82 -10.12 21.64
N SER A 77 13.45 -10.40 22.89
CA SER A 77 12.05 -10.31 23.34
C SER A 77 11.49 -8.89 23.33
N SER A 78 12.35 -7.88 23.22
CA SER A 78 11.96 -6.48 23.08
C SER A 78 11.69 -6.05 21.63
N ASP A 79 12.06 -6.88 20.65
CA ASP A 79 11.93 -6.53 19.25
C ASP A 79 10.45 -6.60 18.85
N SER A 80 10.01 -5.64 18.06
CA SER A 80 8.60 -5.51 17.64
C SER A 80 8.51 -4.91 16.25
N TYR A 81 7.49 -5.33 15.50
CA TYR A 81 7.13 -4.67 14.26
C TYR A 81 6.44 -3.33 14.56
N THR A 82 6.74 -2.32 13.74
CA THR A 82 6.07 -1.02 13.81
C THR A 82 4.99 -0.95 12.75
N MET A 83 3.76 -0.60 13.17
CA MET A 83 2.65 -0.36 12.24
C MET A 83 2.85 0.97 11.52
N LEU A 84 2.74 0.93 10.19
CA LEU A 84 2.89 2.11 9.35
C LEU A 84 1.51 2.69 8.98
N PRO A 85 1.39 4.03 8.88
CA PRO A 85 0.16 4.64 8.36
C PRO A 85 -0.05 4.24 6.90
N ASP A 86 -1.31 4.05 6.51
CA ASP A 86 -1.72 3.68 5.15
C ASP A 86 -1.08 2.38 4.61
N VAL A 87 -0.64 1.51 5.53
CA VAL A 87 -0.16 0.16 5.22
C VAL A 87 -1.05 -0.86 5.90
N GLU A 88 -1.64 -1.74 5.11
CA GLU A 88 -2.45 -2.85 5.57
C GLU A 88 -1.62 -4.14 5.55
N ILE A 89 -1.79 -4.99 6.57
CA ILE A 89 -1.08 -6.28 6.65
C ILE A 89 -2.11 -7.39 6.73
N TYR A 90 -2.02 -8.35 5.81
CA TYR A 90 -2.89 -9.52 5.71
C TYR A 90 -2.06 -10.78 5.88
N GLY A 91 -2.41 -11.63 6.85
CA GLY A 91 -1.69 -12.87 7.14
C GLY A 91 -2.51 -14.14 6.84
N GLY A 92 -1.82 -15.26 6.67
CA GLY A 92 -2.44 -16.58 6.47
C GLY A 92 -3.04 -16.77 5.08
N VAL A 93 -2.59 -15.99 4.11
CA VAL A 93 -2.87 -16.24 2.68
C VAL A 93 -2.01 -17.40 2.19
N VAL A 94 -2.55 -18.21 1.28
CA VAL A 94 -1.75 -19.28 0.64
C VAL A 94 -0.71 -18.61 -0.25
N GLY A 95 0.57 -18.83 0.06
CA GLY A 95 1.75 -18.39 -0.70
C GLY A 95 2.22 -19.45 -1.67
#